data_AF-A0A2S5EJ86-F1
#
_entry.id   AF-A0A2S5EJ86-F1
#
_cell.length_a   1.000
_cell.length_b   1.000
_cell.length_c   1.000
_cell.angle_alpha   90.00
_cell.angle_beta   90.00
_cell.angle_gamma   90.00
#
_symmetry.space_group_name_H-M   'P 1'
#
loop_
_entity.id
_entity.type
_entity.pdbx_description
1 polymer ?
#
loop_
_entity_poly.entity_id
_entity_poly.type
_entity_poly.pdbx_seq_one_letter_code
_entity_poly.pdbx_strand_id
1 'polypeptide(L)'
;MEQKNGDKVRRLVGYFRYESEEKVSLLNEIYSRADLLDNFFIPNFKLKSKVKNDKGKTIKKEYEKPKTPYQRLLESDTVSEKTKSQLKETYESLNMVKLREEINVLVDKLYSIQLTKSKSVSKT
;
A
#
# COMPACT_ATOMS: atom_id res chain seq x y z
N MET A 1 10.67 8.27 8.86
CA MET A 1 11.39 7.62 7.74
C MET A 1 10.36 7.20 6.69
N GLU A 2 10.19 7.98 5.64
CA GLU A 2 9.13 7.83 4.62
C GLU A 2 9.77 7.27 3.32
N GLN A 3 10.26 6.03 3.35
CA GLN A 3 11.08 5.50 2.24
C GLN A 3 10.29 5.00 1.01
N LYS A 4 8.96 5.12 0.96
CA LYS A 4 8.13 4.55 -0.15
C LYS A 4 6.88 5.33 -0.61
N ASN A 5 6.64 6.57 -0.16
CA ASN A 5 5.35 7.24 -0.47
C ASN A 5 5.21 7.59 -1.95
N GLY A 6 6.32 7.71 -2.69
CA GLY A 6 6.25 7.85 -4.15
C GLY A 6 5.60 6.65 -4.84
N ASP A 7 5.86 5.43 -4.36
CA ASP A 7 5.43 4.18 -5.01
C ASP A 7 4.01 3.78 -4.60
N LYS A 8 3.66 3.96 -3.31
CA LYS A 8 2.38 3.53 -2.75
C LYS A 8 1.34 4.64 -2.64
N VAL A 9 1.74 5.81 -2.14
CA VAL A 9 0.82 6.92 -1.86
C VAL A 9 0.58 7.74 -3.13
N ARG A 10 1.64 8.30 -3.71
CA ARG A 10 1.52 9.21 -4.86
C ARG A 10 1.05 8.52 -6.13
N ARG A 11 1.37 7.24 -6.32
CA ARG A 11 0.81 6.46 -7.44
C ARG A 11 -0.70 6.27 -7.29
N LEU A 12 -1.19 6.19 -6.06
CA LEU A 12 -2.59 5.91 -5.76
C LEU A 12 -3.46 7.17 -5.80
N VAL A 13 -3.02 8.25 -5.15
CA VAL A 13 -3.81 9.48 -4.98
C VAL A 13 -3.19 10.70 -5.67
N GLY A 14 -2.13 10.51 -6.47
CA GLY A 14 -1.49 11.59 -7.22
C GLY A 14 -0.66 12.55 -6.36
N TYR A 15 -0.46 13.76 -6.88
CA TYR A 15 0.42 14.79 -6.30
C TYR A 15 -0.35 16.00 -5.74
N PHE A 16 -1.68 15.88 -5.60
CA PHE A 16 -2.51 16.98 -5.13
C PHE A 16 -2.31 17.25 -3.64
N ARG A 17 -2.51 18.51 -3.25
CA ARG A 17 -2.56 18.92 -1.84
C ARG A 17 -4.00 18.84 -1.34
N TYR A 18 -4.22 18.01 -0.34
CA TYR A 18 -5.53 17.77 0.27
C TYR A 18 -5.58 18.43 1.66
N GLU A 19 -6.44 19.43 1.84
CA GLU A 19 -6.46 20.25 3.06
C GLU A 19 -7.79 20.23 3.82
N SER A 20 -8.86 19.64 3.26
CA SER A 20 -10.15 19.55 3.94
C SER A 20 -10.33 18.22 4.66
N GLU A 21 -11.06 18.26 5.78
CA GLU A 21 -11.39 17.06 6.57
C GLU A 21 -12.08 15.97 5.73
N GLU A 22 -12.98 16.36 4.83
CA GLU A 22 -13.64 15.45 3.89
C GLU A 22 -12.62 14.68 3.03
N LYS A 23 -11.58 15.36 2.53
CA LYS A 23 -10.54 14.74 1.69
C LYS A 23 -9.64 13.83 2.53
N VAL A 24 -9.34 14.23 3.76
CA VAL A 24 -8.58 13.40 4.70
C VAL A 24 -9.35 12.12 5.03
N SER A 25 -10.67 12.21 5.25
CA SER A 25 -11.52 11.02 5.46
C SER A 25 -11.47 10.08 4.26
N LEU A 26 -11.64 10.61 3.04
CA LEU A 26 -11.54 9.81 1.82
C LEU A 26 -10.17 9.16 1.65
N LEU A 27 -9.08 9.87 1.95
CA LEU A 27 -7.73 9.29 1.93
C LEU A 27 -7.60 8.12 2.91
N ASN A 28 -8.11 8.26 4.13
CA ASN A 28 -8.08 7.19 5.12
C ASN A 28 -8.86 5.95 4.64
N GLU A 29 -10.01 6.16 3.99
CA GLU A 29 -10.80 5.09 3.40
C GLU A 29 -10.10 4.41 2.21
N ILE A 30 -9.38 5.18 1.38
CA ILE A 30 -8.57 4.64 0.29
C ILE A 30 -7.43 3.80 0.84
N TYR A 31 -6.71 4.31 1.84
CA TYR A 31 -5.56 3.62 2.41
C TYR A 31 -5.96 2.34 3.15
N SER A 32 -7.07 2.34 3.89
CA SER A 32 -7.51 1.11 4.58
C SER A 32 -7.73 -0.05 3.62
N ARG A 33 -8.27 0.21 2.42
CA ARG A 33 -8.49 -0.80 1.38
C ARG A 33 -7.21 -1.14 0.62
N ALA A 34 -6.39 -0.13 0.32
CA ALA A 34 -5.10 -0.33 -0.33
C ALA A 34 -4.15 -1.17 0.54
N ASP A 35 -4.17 -0.98 1.85
CA ASP A 35 -3.39 -1.77 2.80
C ASP A 35 -3.83 -3.24 2.80
N LEU A 36 -5.14 -3.52 2.74
CA LEU A 36 -5.63 -4.89 2.59
C LEU A 36 -5.15 -5.51 1.27
N LEU A 37 -5.25 -4.77 0.16
CA LEU A 37 -4.80 -5.23 -1.14
C LEU A 37 -3.29 -5.56 -1.12
N ASP A 38 -2.47 -4.61 -0.67
CA ASP A 38 -1.02 -4.72 -0.64
C ASP A 38 -0.53 -5.83 0.31
N ASN A 39 -1.14 -5.96 1.48
CA ASN A 39 -0.66 -6.88 2.50
C ASN A 39 -1.08 -8.33 2.23
N PHE A 40 -2.24 -8.54 1.61
CA PHE A 40 -2.77 -9.89 1.39
C PHE A 40 -2.51 -10.41 -0.01
N PHE A 41 -2.51 -9.55 -1.03
CA PHE A 41 -2.50 -9.99 -2.44
C PHE A 41 -1.26 -9.60 -3.24
N ILE A 42 -0.44 -8.64 -2.79
CA ILE A 42 0.72 -8.16 -3.57
C ILE A 42 2.04 -8.77 -3.03
N PRO A 43 2.70 -9.67 -3.79
CA PRO A 43 4.00 -10.19 -3.41
C PRO A 43 5.05 -9.09 -3.49
N ASN A 44 5.95 -9.04 -2.51
CA ASN A 44 7.07 -8.12 -2.54
C ASN A 44 8.39 -8.86 -2.36
N PHE A 45 9.47 -8.29 -2.92
CA PHE A 45 10.82 -8.81 -2.73
C PHE A 45 11.38 -8.35 -1.39
N LYS A 46 11.94 -9.30 -0.65
CA LYS A 46 12.73 -9.02 0.55
C LYS A 46 14.20 -9.27 0.25
N LEU A 47 15.04 -8.31 0.62
CA LEU A 47 16.48 -8.43 0.43
C LEU A 47 17.04 -9.43 1.44
N LYS A 48 17.66 -10.50 0.94
CA LYS A 48 18.28 -11.55 1.75
C LYS A 48 19.71 -11.20 2.14
N SER A 49 20.51 -10.80 1.16
CA SER A 49 21.93 -10.50 1.38
C SER A 49 22.45 -9.44 0.40
N LYS A 50 23.54 -8.78 0.77
CA LYS A 50 24.32 -7.91 -0.13
C LYS A 50 25.73 -8.47 -0.20
N VAL A 51 26.19 -8.79 -1.40
CA VAL A 51 27.59 -9.16 -1.64
C VAL A 51 28.37 -7.87 -1.84
N LYS A 52 29.46 -7.69 -1.08
CA LYS A 52 30.35 -6.54 -1.15
C LYS A 52 31.74 -6.98 -1.61
N ASN A 53 32.46 -6.10 -2.30
CA ASN A 53 33.88 -6.31 -2.62
C ASN A 53 34.79 -5.85 -1.46
N ASP A 54 36.10 -6.03 -1.61
CA ASP A 54 37.11 -5.66 -0.60
C ASP A 54 37.13 -4.15 -0.27
N LYS A 55 36.61 -3.33 -1.18
CA LYS A 55 36.43 -1.87 -1.00
C LYS A 55 35.07 -1.51 -0.38
N GLY A 56 34.28 -2.49 0.07
CA GLY A 56 32.98 -2.30 0.71
C GLY A 56 31.81 -1.93 -0.22
N LYS A 57 32.03 -1.87 -1.54
CA LYS A 57 30.97 -1.56 -2.52
C LYS A 57 30.07 -2.78 -2.73
N THR A 58 28.75 -2.57 -2.68
CA THR A 58 27.77 -3.63 -3.00
C THR A 58 27.85 -3.95 -4.49
N ILE A 59 28.22 -5.19 -4.81
CA ILE A 59 28.34 -5.68 -6.19
C ILE A 59 27.14 -6.52 -6.61
N LYS A 60 26.45 -7.15 -5.67
CA LYS A 60 25.25 -7.97 -5.94
C LYS A 60 24.27 -7.90 -4.77
N LYS A 61 22.98 -7.93 -5.09
CA LYS A 61 21.89 -8.08 -4.12
C LYS A 61 21.22 -9.43 -4.37
N GLU A 62 21.07 -10.22 -3.32
CA GLU A 62 20.33 -11.48 -3.36
C GLU A 62 18.97 -11.25 -2.68
N TYR A 63 17.89 -11.66 -3.34
CA TYR A 63 16.54 -11.49 -2.84
C TYR A 63 15.93 -12.85 -2.51
N GLU A 64 15.05 -12.88 -1.51
CA GLU A 64 14.18 -14.02 -1.26
C GLU A 64 13.15 -14.17 -2.39
N LYS A 65 12.53 -15.36 -2.49
CA LYS A 65 11.37 -15.56 -3.37
C LYS A 65 10.26 -14.57 -2.98
N PRO A 66 9.56 -13.94 -3.96
CA PRO A 66 8.44 -13.05 -3.68
C PRO A 66 7.37 -13.75 -2.85
N LYS A 67 6.96 -13.10 -1.77
CA LYS A 67 5.84 -13.51 -0.91
C LYS A 67 5.04 -12.27 -0.50
N THR A 68 3.75 -12.44 -0.27
CA THR A 68 2.93 -11.37 0.33
C THR A 68 3.32 -11.19 1.79
N PRO A 69 3.13 -9.99 2.39
CA PRO A 69 3.29 -9.81 3.83
C PRO A 69 2.48 -10.81 4.65
N TYR A 70 1.24 -11.08 4.25
CA TYR A 70 0.38 -12.11 4.81
C TYR A 70 1.06 -13.50 4.84
N GLN A 71 1.59 -13.97 3.71
CA GLN A 71 2.30 -15.26 3.64
C GLN A 71 3.50 -15.30 4.57
N ARG A 72 4.27 -14.22 4.68
CA ARG A 72 5.41 -14.16 5.59
C ARG A 72 5.00 -14.21 7.06
N LEU A 73 3.89 -13.56 7.42
CA LEU A 73 3.38 -13.60 8.80
C LEU A 73 2.92 -15.02 9.17
N LEU A 74 2.35 -15.77 8.23
CA LEU A 74 1.98 -17.17 8.47
C LEU A 74 3.19 -18.07 8.69
N GLU A 75 4.29 -17.80 7.99
CA GLU A 75 5.56 -18.54 8.11
C GLU A 75 6.43 -18.08 9.30
N SER A 76 6.04 -17.02 10.01
CA SER A 76 6.83 -16.47 11.10
C SER A 76 6.58 -17.21 12.40
N ASP A 77 7.65 -17.66 13.06
CA ASP A 77 7.60 -18.31 14.37
C ASP A 77 7.28 -17.34 15.51
N THR A 78 7.44 -16.04 15.28
CA THR A 78 7.18 -14.97 16.28
C THR A 78 5.70 -14.57 16.38
N VAL A 79 4.85 -15.05 15.46
CA VAL A 79 3.43 -14.69 15.41
C VAL A 79 2.61 -15.81 16.04
N SER A 80 1.74 -15.47 16.99
CA SER A 80 0.89 -16.46 17.65
C SER A 80 -0.05 -17.17 16.67
N GLU A 81 -0.38 -18.43 16.94
CA GLU A 81 -1.34 -19.18 16.12
C GLU A 81 -2.72 -18.53 16.11
N LYS A 82 -3.14 -17.89 17.21
CA LYS A 82 -4.38 -17.09 17.25
C LYS A 82 -4.38 -15.98 16.19
N THR A 83 -3.28 -15.23 16.10
CA THR A 83 -3.13 -14.16 15.10
C THR A 83 -3.11 -14.74 13.68
N LYS A 84 -2.44 -15.87 13.46
CA LYS A 84 -2.43 -16.53 12.15
C LYS A 84 -3.83 -16.97 11.71
N SER A 85 -4.64 -17.50 12.63
CA SER A 85 -6.04 -17.85 12.35
C SER A 85 -6.88 -16.62 11.97
N GLN A 86 -6.75 -15.51 12.70
CA GLN A 86 -7.43 -14.25 12.35
C GLN A 86 -7.02 -13.71 10.98
N LEU A 87 -5.73 -13.84 10.63
CA LEU A 87 -5.24 -13.44 9.31
C LEU A 87 -5.83 -14.31 8.19
N LYS A 88 -6.02 -15.62 8.43
CA LYS A 88 -6.66 -16.54 7.47
C LYS A 88 -8.13 -16.20 7.28
N GLU A 89 -8.88 -16.00 8.36
CA GLU A 89 -10.28 -15.60 8.30
C GLU A 89 -10.45 -14.25 7.56
N THR A 90 -9.60 -13.27 7.89
CA THR A 90 -9.55 -12.01 7.14
C THR A 90 -9.32 -12.29 5.66
N TYR A 91 -8.29 -13.06 5.29
CA TYR A 91 -7.98 -13.35 3.89
C TYR A 91 -9.15 -14.00 3.14
N GLU A 92 -9.82 -14.98 3.76
CA GLU A 92 -10.99 -15.68 3.19
C GLU A 92 -12.18 -14.74 2.95
N SER A 93 -12.33 -13.70 3.76
CA SER A 93 -13.38 -12.68 3.58
C SER A 93 -13.07 -11.66 2.48
N LEU A 94 -11.82 -11.57 2.02
CA LEU A 94 -11.38 -10.54 1.07
C LEU A 94 -11.51 -11.00 -0.39
N ASN A 95 -11.81 -10.04 -1.26
CA ASN A 95 -11.78 -10.23 -2.70
C ASN A 95 -10.91 -9.15 -3.36
N MET A 96 -9.86 -9.57 -4.05
CA MET A 96 -8.89 -8.68 -4.69
C MET A 96 -9.52 -7.73 -5.71
N VAL A 97 -10.44 -8.24 -6.54
CA VAL A 97 -11.10 -7.46 -7.60
C VAL A 97 -11.99 -6.41 -6.95
N LYS A 98 -12.82 -6.83 -5.99
CA LYS A 98 -13.71 -5.94 -5.24
C LYS A 98 -12.94 -4.82 -4.54
N LEU A 99 -11.85 -5.14 -3.84
CA LEU A 99 -10.99 -4.13 -3.19
C LEU A 99 -10.47 -3.11 -4.20
N ARG A 100 -10.07 -3.57 -5.39
CA ARG A 100 -9.53 -2.68 -6.43
C ARG A 100 -10.61 -1.77 -7.02
N GLU A 101 -11.82 -2.28 -7.21
CA GLU A 101 -12.98 -1.48 -7.64
C GLU A 101 -13.34 -0.42 -6.59
N GLU A 102 -13.44 -0.80 -5.32
CA GLU A 102 -13.72 0.13 -4.21
C GLU A 102 -12.68 1.25 -4.12
N ILE A 103 -11.39 0.90 -4.26
CA ILE A 103 -10.30 1.87 -4.28
C ILE A 103 -10.47 2.85 -5.45
N ASN A 104 -10.73 2.36 -6.67
CA ASN A 104 -10.90 3.21 -7.84
C ASN A 104 -12.06 4.20 -7.66
N VAL A 105 -13.21 3.72 -7.18
CA VAL A 105 -14.38 4.57 -6.91
C VAL A 105 -14.06 5.69 -5.91
N LEU A 106 -13.33 5.38 -4.83
CA LEU A 106 -12.95 6.37 -3.82
C LEU A 106 -11.94 7.38 -4.37
N VAL A 107 -10.96 6.93 -5.17
CA VAL A 107 -9.98 7.80 -5.83
C VAL A 107 -10.67 8.74 -6.83
N ASP A 108 -11.61 8.24 -7.63
CA ASP A 108 -12.38 9.05 -8.58
C ASP A 108 -13.22 10.11 -7.86
N LYS A 109 -13.83 9.74 -6.71
CA LYS A 109 -14.54 10.69 -5.85
C LYS A 109 -13.61 11.77 -5.30
N LEU A 110 -12.42 11.38 -4.81
CA LEU A 110 -11.41 12.31 -4.31
C LEU A 110 -10.95 13.30 -5.40
N TYR A 111 -10.71 12.82 -6.62
CA TYR A 111 -10.34 13.68 -7.75
C TYR A 111 -11.47 14.61 -8.20
N SER A 112 -12.71 14.14 -8.20
CA SER A 112 -13.87 14.95 -8.54
C SER A 112 -14.02 16.16 -7.59
N ILE A 113 -13.86 15.93 -6.28
CA ILE A 113 -13.89 17.00 -5.27
C ILE A 113 -12.70 17.96 -5.45
N GLN A 114 -11.52 17.43 -5.75
CA GLN A 114 -10.32 18.25 -5.95
C GLN A 114 -10.43 19.17 -7.18
N LEU A 115 -10.88 18.64 -8.32
CA LEU A 115 -10.97 19.36 -9.59
C LEU A 115 -12.10 20.38 -9.63
N THR A 116 -13.20 20.11 -8.92
CA THR A 116 -14.30 21.07 -8.78
C THR A 116 -13.86 22.31 -8.02
N LYS A 117 -13.02 22.14 -6.98
CA LYS A 117 -12.48 23.26 -6.19
C LYS A 117 -11.38 24.05 -6.92
N SER A 118 -10.57 23.43 -7.77
CA SER A 118 -9.57 24.18 -8.57
C SER A 118 -10.23 25.12 -9.60
N LYS A 119 -11.42 24.78 -10.10
CA LYS A 119 -12.20 25.64 -11.01
C LYS A 119 -12.84 26.84 -10.30
N SER A 120 -13.17 26.73 -9.00
CA SER A 120 -13.72 27.86 -8.24
C SER A 120 -12.64 28.87 -7.81
N VAL A 121 -11.39 28.42 -7.63
CA VAL A 121 -10.27 29.28 -7.21
C VAL A 121 -9.67 30.08 -8.38
N SER A 122 -9.84 29.61 -9.62
CA SER A 122 -9.29 30.24 -10.84
C SER A 122 -10.19 31.29 -11.49
N LYS A 123 -11.32 31.63 -10.86
CA LYS A 123 -12.35 32.53 -11.42
C LYS A 123 -12.44 33.90 -10.72
N THR A 124 -11.36 34.33 -10.07
CA THR A 124 -11.22 35.62 -9.38
C THR A 124 -9.99 36.34 -9.92
#